data_AF-A0A9Q4Q2K9-F1
#
_entry.id   AF-A0A9Q4Q2K9-F1
#
_cell.length_a   1.000
_cell.length_b   1.000
_cell.length_c   1.000
_cell.angle_alpha   90.00
_cell.angle_beta   90.00
_cell.angle_gamma   90.00
#
_symmetry.space_group_name_H-M   'P 1'
#
loop_
_entity.id
_entity.type
_entity.pdbx_description
1 polymer ?
#
loop_
_entity_poly.entity_id
_entity_poly.type
_entity_poly.pdbx_seq_one_letter_code
_entity_poly.pdbx_strand_id
1 'polypeptide(L)'
;MATITALAGCSESLSGVTGGLEIENVDSRTTSLGDIVLTVTITNDSGSSKSSTLIGQVDISGGDTYTKRRDVTVTGDSSNTFDLGFDISFSDSLSANQYEYDTELEE
;
A
#
# COMPACT_ATOMS: atom_id res chain seq x y z
N MET A 1 32.10 -9.68 -23.67
CA MET A 1 31.23 -8.80 -22.85
C MET A 1 30.19 -9.68 -22.21
N ALA A 2 30.31 -9.91 -20.90
CA ALA A 2 29.35 -10.72 -20.16
C ALA A 2 28.21 -9.79 -19.68
N THR A 3 27.00 -10.13 -20.08
CA THR A 3 25.76 -9.41 -19.77
C THR A 3 25.45 -9.55 -18.29
N ILE A 4 25.52 -8.45 -17.55
CA ILE A 4 25.02 -8.36 -16.17
C ILE A 4 23.57 -7.88 -16.29
N THR A 5 22.61 -8.80 -16.33
CA THR A 5 21.21 -8.47 -16.11
C THR A 5 20.94 -8.71 -14.64
N ALA A 6 20.99 -7.61 -13.87
CA ALA A 6 20.65 -7.58 -12.47
C ALA A 6 19.21 -8.07 -12.27
N LEU A 7 19.03 -8.92 -11.26
CA LEU A 7 17.72 -9.35 -10.78
C LEU A 7 17.03 -8.15 -10.11
N ALA A 8 16.26 -7.37 -10.86
CA ALA A 8 15.23 -6.51 -10.26
C ALA A 8 14.03 -7.41 -9.96
N GLY A 9 13.85 -7.78 -8.69
CA GLY A 9 12.74 -8.65 -8.29
C GLY A 9 12.92 -9.41 -6.98
N CYS A 10 14.01 -9.21 -6.24
CA CYS A 10 13.98 -9.54 -4.83
C CYS A 10 13.50 -8.32 -4.06
N SER A 11 12.24 -8.35 -3.66
CA SER A 11 11.78 -7.72 -2.42
C SER A 11 12.62 -8.32 -1.29
N GLU A 12 13.82 -7.77 -1.09
CA GLU A 12 14.64 -8.06 0.08
C GLU A 12 13.98 -7.34 1.26
N SER A 13 12.90 -7.95 1.76
CA SER A 13 12.40 -7.73 3.12
C SER A 13 13.54 -8.09 4.06
N LEU A 14 14.37 -7.09 4.35
CA LEU A 14 15.47 -7.17 5.29
C LEU A 14 14.90 -7.57 6.65
N SER A 15 15.32 -8.75 7.07
CA SER A 15 15.00 -9.37 8.35
C SER A 15 15.40 -8.46 9.51
N GLY A 16 14.42 -7.79 10.09
CA GLY A 16 14.48 -7.17 11.41
C GLY A 16 13.40 -7.77 12.28
N VAL A 17 13.68 -8.93 12.89
CA VAL A 17 12.80 -9.55 13.89
C VAL A 17 12.78 -8.69 15.16
N THR A 18 11.94 -7.67 15.13
CA THR A 18 11.45 -6.93 16.29
C THR A 18 9.97 -6.79 16.00
N GLY A 19 9.14 -7.66 16.60
CA GLY A 19 7.69 -7.71 16.33
C GLY A 19 7.11 -6.31 16.13
N GLY A 20 6.47 -6.11 14.98
CA GLY A 20 6.15 -4.79 14.44
C GLY A 20 4.85 -4.81 13.67
N LEU A 21 4.47 -3.65 13.13
CA LEU A 21 3.38 -3.58 12.17
C LEU A 21 3.93 -4.00 10.80
N GLU A 22 3.27 -4.93 10.14
CA GLU A 22 3.65 -5.44 8.83
C GLU A 22 2.43 -5.43 7.91
N ILE A 23 2.62 -5.01 6.65
CA ILE A 23 1.58 -5.13 5.63
C ILE A 23 1.56 -6.58 5.17
N GLU A 24 0.46 -7.27 5.47
CA GLU A 24 0.25 -8.67 5.07
C GLU A 24 -0.33 -8.76 3.67
N ASN A 25 -1.28 -7.87 3.35
CA ASN A 25 -1.98 -7.90 2.09
C ASN A 25 -2.42 -6.50 1.63
N VAL A 26 -2.43 -6.31 0.31
CA VAL A 26 -2.92 -5.11 -0.35
C VAL A 26 -3.82 -5.54 -1.50
N ASP A 27 -5.10 -5.24 -1.37
CA ASP A 27 -6.10 -5.42 -2.42
C ASP A 27 -6.51 -4.05 -2.95
N SER A 28 -6.79 -3.98 -4.26
CA SER A 28 -7.32 -2.77 -4.88
C SER A 28 -8.63 -3.07 -5.61
N ARG A 29 -9.55 -2.12 -5.54
CA ARG A 29 -10.77 -2.15 -6.35
C ARG A 29 -11.12 -0.78 -6.88
N THR A 30 -11.58 -0.75 -8.12
CA THR A 30 -12.17 0.44 -8.73
C THR A 30 -13.68 0.40 -8.54
N THR A 31 -14.27 1.51 -8.11
CA THR A 31 -15.72 1.65 -7.98
C THR A 31 -16.35 2.01 -9.32
N SER A 32 -17.68 1.90 -9.42
CA SER A 32 -18.41 2.26 -10.64
C SER A 32 -18.32 3.74 -11.03
N LEU A 33 -17.82 4.60 -10.14
CA LEU A 33 -17.65 6.04 -10.38
C LEU A 33 -16.20 6.42 -10.77
N GLY A 34 -15.28 5.45 -10.80
CA GLY A 34 -13.86 5.67 -11.11
C GLY A 34 -12.96 5.85 -9.89
N ASP A 35 -13.54 5.93 -8.69
CA ASP A 35 -12.76 5.97 -7.44
C ASP A 35 -12.00 4.67 -7.22
N ILE A 36 -10.86 4.75 -6.54
CA ILE A 36 -10.07 3.59 -6.17
C ILE A 36 -10.11 3.41 -4.66
N VAL A 37 -10.33 2.18 -4.22
CA VAL A 37 -10.22 1.79 -2.82
C VAL A 37 -9.08 0.79 -2.69
N LEU A 38 -8.05 1.17 -1.93
CA LEU A 38 -7.02 0.25 -1.48
C LEU A 38 -7.42 -0.30 -0.11
N THR A 39 -7.51 -1.61 -0.01
CA THR A 39 -7.80 -2.35 1.22
C THR A 39 -6.49 -2.99 1.67
N VAL A 40 -5.98 -2.55 2.82
CA VAL A 40 -4.67 -2.97 3.35
C VAL A 40 -4.89 -3.75 4.64
N THR A 41 -4.41 -4.99 4.67
CA THR A 41 -4.37 -5.81 5.89
C THR A 41 -3.02 -5.64 6.56
N ILE A 42 -3.04 -5.18 7.81
CA ILE A 42 -1.85 -4.97 8.63
C ILE A 42 -1.89 -5.94 9.79
N THR A 43 -0.80 -6.68 9.99
CA THR A 43 -0.60 -7.57 11.12
C THR A 43 0.33 -6.94 12.15
N ASN A 44 0.15 -7.30 13.41
CA ASN A 44 1.01 -6.90 14.52
C ASN A 44 1.50 -8.14 15.26
N ASP A 45 2.75 -8.53 15.01
CA ASP A 45 3.40 -9.68 15.66
C ASP A 45 3.97 -9.32 17.06
N SER A 46 3.82 -8.08 17.50
CA SER A 46 4.21 -7.72 18.86
C SER A 46 3.11 -8.05 19.88
N GLY A 47 3.49 -8.42 21.10
CA GLY A 47 2.55 -8.72 22.19
C GLY A 47 1.83 -7.49 22.78
N SER A 48 1.84 -6.35 22.11
CA SER A 48 1.24 -5.09 22.58
C SER A 48 0.73 -4.27 21.39
N SER A 49 -0.23 -3.39 21.62
CA SER A 49 -0.77 -2.53 20.56
C SER A 49 0.29 -1.60 19.98
N LYS A 50 0.38 -1.52 18.65
CA LYS A 50 1.25 -0.59 17.93
C LYS A 50 0.44 0.31 17.01
N SER A 51 0.99 1.50 16.76
CA SER A 51 0.44 2.49 15.84
C SER A 51 1.51 2.96 14.86
N SER A 52 1.09 3.32 13.65
CA SER A 52 1.94 3.87 12.58
C SER A 52 1.06 4.66 11.61
N THR A 53 1.68 5.35 10.66
CA THR A 53 0.98 5.99 9.55
C THR A 53 1.00 5.06 8.34
N LEU A 54 -0.16 4.55 7.94
CA LEU A 54 -0.32 3.87 6.66
C LEU A 54 -0.37 4.91 5.56
N ILE A 55 0.54 4.80 4.61
CA ILE A 55 0.58 5.60 3.39
C ILE A 55 0.13 4.69 2.24
N GLY A 56 -0.83 5.14 1.45
CA GLY A 56 -1.19 4.51 0.19
C GLY A 56 -1.05 5.50 -0.95
N GLN A 57 -0.57 5.02 -2.08
CA GLN A 57 -0.35 5.78 -3.28
C GLN A 57 -1.00 5.09 -4.48
N VAL A 58 -1.58 5.90 -5.35
CA VAL A 58 -2.16 5.49 -6.62
C VAL A 58 -1.55 6.36 -7.71
N ASP A 59 -0.78 5.74 -8.58
CA ASP A 59 -0.16 6.39 -9.73
C ASP A 59 -0.94 6.07 -11.00
N ILE A 60 -1.38 7.12 -11.69
CA ILE A 60 -2.03 6.99 -12.98
C ILE A 60 -0.97 7.15 -14.07
N SER A 61 -0.77 6.12 -14.89
CA SER A 61 0.17 6.19 -16.01
C SER A 61 -0.19 7.32 -16.98
N GLY A 62 0.66 8.37 -17.00
CA GLY A 62 0.45 9.56 -17.82
C GLY A 62 -0.49 10.62 -17.22
N GLY A 63 -0.87 10.47 -15.95
CA GLY A 63 -1.70 11.42 -15.20
C GLY A 63 -1.07 11.83 -13.87
N ASP A 64 -1.94 12.09 -12.89
CA ASP A 64 -1.55 12.49 -11.53
C ASP A 64 -1.29 11.29 -10.60
N THR A 65 -0.53 11.55 -9.55
CA THR A 65 -0.32 10.65 -8.41
C THR A 65 -1.19 11.08 -7.24
N TYR A 66 -1.97 10.17 -6.68
CA TYR A 66 -2.82 10.41 -5.52
C TYR A 66 -2.21 9.72 -4.30
N THR A 67 -2.02 10.44 -3.21
CA THR A 67 -1.47 9.90 -1.97
C THR A 67 -2.44 10.14 -0.81
N LYS A 68 -2.67 9.11 0.00
CA LYS A 68 -3.40 9.21 1.26
C LYS A 68 -2.58 8.66 2.40
N ARG A 69 -2.78 9.31 3.56
CA ARG A 69 -2.19 8.90 4.83
C ARG A 69 -3.31 8.63 5.82
N ARG A 70 -3.12 7.63 6.66
CA ARG A 70 -4.06 7.25 7.70
C ARG A 70 -3.31 6.70 8.91
N ASP A 71 -3.54 7.29 10.08
CA ASP A 71 -3.10 6.70 11.33
C ASP A 71 -3.83 5.37 11.56
N VAL A 72 -3.05 4.32 11.83
CA VAL A 72 -3.54 2.97 12.09
C VAL A 72 -3.07 2.49 13.45
N THR A 73 -3.91 1.69 14.11
CA THR A 73 -3.56 1.01 15.36
C THR A 73 -4.02 -0.44 15.27
N VAL A 74 -3.11 -1.36 15.57
CA VAL A 74 -3.39 -2.80 15.58
C VAL A 74 -3.03 -3.35 16.95
N THR A 75 -3.94 -4.10 17.56
CA THR A 75 -3.70 -4.78 18.84
C THR A 75 -2.60 -5.82 18.68
N GLY A 76 -1.96 -6.19 19.80
CA GLY A 76 -0.90 -7.20 19.76
C GLY A 76 -1.42 -8.56 19.31
N ASP A 77 -0.56 -9.34 18.65
CA ASP A 77 -0.85 -10.67 18.13
C ASP A 77 -2.14 -10.72 17.28
N SER A 78 -2.43 -9.65 16.54
CA SER A 78 -3.69 -9.46 15.82
C SER A 78 -3.46 -8.81 14.45
N SER A 79 -4.47 -8.89 13.59
CA SER A 79 -4.49 -8.24 12.28
C SER A 79 -5.74 -7.40 12.13
N ASN A 80 -5.61 -6.22 11.50
CA ASN A 80 -6.72 -5.33 11.17
C ASN A 80 -6.66 -4.94 9.69
N THR A 81 -7.82 -4.65 9.11
CA THR A 81 -7.94 -4.19 7.72
C THR A 81 -8.35 -2.72 7.68
N PHE A 82 -7.70 -1.95 6.81
CA PHE A 82 -7.92 -0.52 6.65
C PHE A 82 -8.17 -0.18 5.18
N ASP A 83 -9.18 0.66 4.94
CA ASP A 83 -9.47 1.17 3.61
C ASP A 83 -8.92 2.58 3.42
N LEU A 84 -8.29 2.81 2.27
CA LEU A 84 -7.89 4.11 1.73
C LEU A 84 -8.67 4.36 0.44
N GLY A 85 -9.63 5.29 0.51
CA GLY A 85 -10.40 5.73 -0.66
C GLY A 85 -9.76 6.92 -1.36
N PHE A 86 -9.49 6.80 -2.64
CA PHE A 86 -8.95 7.81 -3.53
C PHE A 86 -10.05 8.28 -4.48
N ASP A 87 -10.39 9.56 -4.36
CA ASP A 87 -11.28 10.25 -5.29
C ASP A 87 -10.45 10.63 -6.50
N ILE A 88 -10.66 9.91 -7.61
CA ILE A 88 -9.94 10.14 -8.86
C ILE A 88 -10.93 10.83 -9.78
N SER A 89 -10.52 11.98 -10.34
CA SER A 89 -11.37 12.69 -11.28
C SER A 89 -11.73 11.78 -12.45
N PHE A 90 -13.00 11.81 -12.86
CA PHE A 90 -13.49 11.00 -13.97
C PHE A 90 -12.66 11.19 -15.26
N SER A 91 -12.17 12.41 -15.52
CA SER A 91 -11.27 12.70 -16.65
C SER A 91 -9.95 11.94 -16.60
N ASP A 92 -9.37 11.80 -15.40
CA ASP A 92 -8.12 11.08 -15.17
C ASP A 92 -8.35 9.57 -15.27
N SER A 93 -9.48 9.08 -14.75
CA SER A 93 -9.85 7.67 -14.87
C SER A 93 -10.07 7.23 -16.31
N LEU A 94 -10.66 8.07 -17.17
CA LEU A 94 -10.84 7.76 -18.59
C LEU A 94 -9.53 7.80 -19.41
N SER A 95 -8.56 8.57 -18.95
CA SER A 95 -7.25 8.71 -19.59
C SER A 95 -6.23 7.68 -19.07
N ALA A 96 -6.53 7.06 -17.94
CA ALA A 96 -5.72 6.03 -17.32
C ALA A 96 -5.68 4.79 -18.20
N ASN A 97 -4.49 4.46 -18.70
CA ASN A 97 -4.27 3.20 -19.39
C ASN A 97 -3.90 2.08 -18.40
N GLN A 98 -3.29 2.44 -17.27
CA GLN A 98 -2.88 1.55 -16.18
C GLN A 98 -2.84 2.33 -14.86
N TYR A 99 -3.10 1.63 -13.76
CA TYR A 99 -2.92 2.12 -12.39
C TYR A 99 -1.80 1.33 -11.74
N GLU A 100 -0.91 2.02 -11.03
CA GLU A 100 0.08 1.42 -10.15
C GLU A 100 -0.27 1.78 -8.70
N TYR A 101 -0.09 0.82 -7.79
CA TYR A 101 -0.48 0.94 -6.39
C TYR A 101 0.73 0.66 -5.53
N ASP A 102 0.97 1.55 -4.57
CA ASP A 102 2.02 1.38 -3.57
C ASP A 102 1.48 1.65 -2.17
N THR A 103 2.01 0.95 -1.17
CA THR A 103 1.63 1.12 0.22
C THR A 103 2.83 0.90 1.13
N GLU A 104 2.98 1.78 2.11
CA GLU A 104 4.06 1.70 3.10
C GLU A 104 3.57 2.10 4.50
N LEU A 105 4.34 1.69 5.51
CA LEU A 105 4.16 2.11 6.90
C LEU A 105 5.29 3.08 7.27
N GLU A 106 4.94 4.27 7.72
CA GLU A 106 5.87 5.28 8.21
C GLU A 106 5.88 5.25 9.76
N GLU A 107 7.05 5.00 10.35
CA GLU A 107 7.29 4.90 11.81
C GLU A 107 7.63 6.26 12.46
#